data_AF-A0AAD7MLN6-F1
#
_entry.id   AF-A0AAD7MLN6-F1
#
_cell.length_a   1.000
_cell.length_b   1.000
_cell.length_c   1.000
_cell.angle_alpha   90.00
_cell.angle_beta   90.00
_cell.angle_gamma   90.00
#
_symmetry.space_group_name_H-M   'P 1'
#
loop_
_entity.id
_entity.type
_entity.pdbx_description
1 polymer ?
#
loop_
_entity_poly.entity_id
_entity_poly.type
_entity_poly.pdbx_seq_one_letter_code
_entity_poly.pdbx_strand_id
1 'polypeptide(L)'
;MRRLVLFFALVATLTTLVHGDSCAPPSQAIPVYRSFNNGAGDHFYTTNTAEYNTATASGGYFAEGARFAVFPTASATNTVQFIRLFNGGVTDHFYTTNQTEANNAAAGGGYTIENLSPMYIYSTQLCGSVPLYRSYSANATDHFYTTSMEEQNGMLGYKFELIAGYVLSLNASEPSNGSTSAGSTFAGSPSNTVAPPSNTANAALRVFPAVPRLSIAQFLLTLGAALLL
;
A
#
# COMPACT_ATOMS: atom_id res chain seq x y z
N MET A 1 -22.64 37.77 64.53
CA MET A 1 -22.84 37.70 63.08
C MET A 1 -21.69 36.90 62.47
N ARG A 2 -21.88 35.61 62.13
CA ARG A 2 -20.86 34.78 61.47
C ARG A 2 -21.36 34.48 60.05
N ARG A 3 -20.73 35.09 59.04
CA ARG A 3 -21.05 34.84 57.62
C ARG A 3 -20.43 33.51 57.21
N LEU A 4 -21.29 32.53 56.97
CA LEU A 4 -20.95 31.24 56.38
C LEU A 4 -20.75 31.46 54.86
N VAL A 5 -19.52 31.36 54.38
CA VAL A 5 -19.21 31.43 52.95
C VAL A 5 -19.25 30.00 52.41
N LEU A 6 -20.34 29.64 51.71
CA LEU A 6 -20.40 28.40 50.94
C LEU A 6 -19.55 28.55 49.68
N PHE A 7 -18.44 27.82 49.61
CA PHE A 7 -17.70 27.61 48.36
C PHE A 7 -18.38 26.47 47.58
N PHE A 8 -19.10 26.82 46.52
CA PHE A 8 -19.52 25.86 45.51
C PHE A 8 -18.29 25.48 44.66
N ALA A 9 -17.75 24.28 44.90
CA ALA A 9 -16.74 23.70 44.02
C ALA A 9 -17.44 23.27 42.72
N LEU A 10 -17.19 24.02 41.64
CA LEU A 10 -17.57 23.63 40.28
C LEU A 10 -16.69 22.44 39.86
N VAL A 11 -17.21 21.23 39.95
CA VAL A 11 -16.55 20.04 39.39
C VAL A 11 -16.83 20.03 37.89
N ALA A 12 -15.90 20.54 37.09
CA ALA A 12 -15.91 20.36 35.65
C ALA A 12 -15.53 18.91 35.35
N THR A 13 -16.51 18.06 35.03
CA THR A 13 -16.24 16.74 34.47
C THR A 13 -15.70 16.93 33.06
N LEU A 14 -14.39 16.74 32.90
CA LEU A 14 -13.74 16.68 31.60
C LEU A 14 -14.17 15.37 30.94
N THR A 15 -15.21 15.42 30.11
CA THR A 15 -15.50 14.33 29.17
C THR A 15 -14.33 14.23 28.21
N THR A 16 -13.47 13.23 28.39
CA THR A 16 -12.53 12.84 27.35
C THR A 16 -13.36 12.39 26.16
N LEU A 17 -13.43 13.23 25.12
CA LEU A 17 -13.73 12.76 23.79
C LEU A 17 -12.67 11.71 23.47
N VAL A 18 -13.05 10.44 23.60
CA VAL A 18 -12.36 9.37 22.89
C VAL A 18 -12.38 9.79 21.43
N HIS A 19 -11.24 10.23 20.90
CA HIS A 19 -11.06 10.36 19.48
C HIS A 19 -11.10 8.94 18.95
N GLY A 20 -12.31 8.47 18.66
CA GLY A 20 -12.58 7.18 18.06
C GLY A 20 -11.86 7.15 16.72
N ASP A 21 -10.78 6.37 16.71
CA ASP A 21 -10.03 5.81 15.58
C ASP A 21 -9.61 6.80 14.49
N SER A 22 -8.31 7.10 14.49
CA SER A 22 -7.61 8.01 13.57
C SER A 22 -7.47 7.47 12.13
N CYS A 23 -8.38 6.62 11.66
CA CYS A 23 -8.28 5.95 10.36
C CYS A 23 -9.62 5.34 9.90
N ALA A 24 -9.68 4.98 8.63
CA ALA A 24 -10.86 4.34 8.05
C ALA A 24 -11.00 2.87 8.53
N PRO A 25 -12.23 2.40 8.80
CA PRO A 25 -12.47 1.03 9.24
C PRO A 25 -11.98 -0.01 8.21
N PRO A 26 -11.20 -1.04 8.60
CA PRO A 26 -10.76 -2.10 7.68
C PRO A 26 -11.89 -2.78 6.91
N SER A 27 -13.10 -2.86 7.48
CA SER A 27 -14.29 -3.41 6.83
C SER A 27 -14.75 -2.63 5.59
N GLN A 28 -14.24 -1.42 5.37
CA GLN A 28 -14.52 -0.61 4.16
C GLN A 28 -13.47 -0.83 3.06
N ALA A 29 -12.38 -1.54 3.36
CA ALA A 29 -11.36 -1.85 2.37
C ALA A 29 -11.76 -3.06 1.53
N ILE A 30 -11.35 -3.05 0.27
CA ILE A 30 -11.58 -4.11 -0.70
C ILE A 30 -10.24 -4.59 -1.28
N PRO A 31 -10.14 -5.86 -1.69
CA PRO A 31 -8.90 -6.40 -2.23
C PRO A 31 -8.52 -5.74 -3.56
N VAL A 32 -7.22 -5.56 -3.74
CA VAL A 32 -6.57 -5.28 -5.03
C VAL A 32 -6.03 -6.60 -5.58
N TYR A 33 -6.49 -6.93 -6.77
CA TYR A 33 -6.03 -8.09 -7.53
C TYR A 33 -4.87 -7.68 -8.43
N ARG A 34 -3.82 -8.51 -8.45
CA ARG A 34 -2.67 -8.36 -9.33
C ARG A 34 -2.71 -9.42 -10.43
N SER A 35 -2.33 -9.05 -11.64
CA SER A 35 -2.12 -9.96 -12.75
C SER A 35 -0.90 -9.52 -13.57
N PHE A 36 -0.23 -10.44 -14.24
CA PHE A 36 1.03 -10.17 -14.94
C PHE A 36 1.00 -10.61 -16.40
N ASN A 37 1.40 -9.74 -17.33
CA ASN A 37 1.55 -10.10 -18.74
C ASN A 37 3.02 -10.27 -19.10
N ASN A 38 3.48 -11.51 -19.30
CA ASN A 38 4.88 -11.80 -19.61
C ASN A 38 5.34 -11.26 -20.97
N GLY A 39 4.42 -11.12 -21.94
CA GLY A 39 4.76 -10.58 -23.26
C GLY A 39 4.96 -9.08 -23.25
N ALA A 40 4.15 -8.36 -22.46
CA ALA A 40 4.25 -6.91 -22.28
C ALA A 40 5.28 -6.51 -21.20
N GLY A 41 5.52 -7.38 -20.21
CA GLY A 41 6.30 -7.05 -19.02
C GLY A 41 5.53 -6.31 -17.93
N ASP A 42 4.19 -6.22 -18.05
CA ASP A 42 3.33 -5.35 -17.23
C ASP A 42 2.65 -6.05 -16.06
N HIS A 43 2.64 -5.40 -14.90
CA HIS A 43 1.80 -5.76 -13.77
C HIS A 43 0.55 -4.86 -13.68
N PHE A 44 -0.62 -5.48 -13.83
CA PHE A 44 -1.90 -4.81 -13.70
C PHE A 44 -2.50 -5.01 -12.29
N TYR A 45 -2.96 -3.92 -11.66
CA TYR A 45 -3.56 -3.89 -10.34
C TYR A 45 -4.95 -3.26 -10.40
N THR A 46 -5.97 -3.96 -9.93
CA THR A 46 -7.34 -3.43 -9.93
C THR A 46 -8.16 -3.96 -8.76
N THR A 47 -9.09 -3.14 -8.27
CA THR A 47 -10.15 -3.57 -7.35
C THR A 47 -11.37 -4.10 -8.10
N ASN A 48 -11.47 -3.88 -9.40
CA ASN A 48 -12.60 -4.30 -10.23
C ASN A 48 -12.36 -5.70 -10.77
N THR A 49 -13.18 -6.63 -10.28
CA THR A 49 -13.12 -8.04 -10.65
C THR A 49 -13.45 -8.28 -12.11
N ALA A 50 -14.26 -7.44 -12.76
CA ALA A 50 -14.52 -7.56 -14.19
C ALA A 50 -13.29 -7.18 -15.04
N GLU A 51 -12.55 -6.13 -14.64
CA GLU A 51 -11.26 -5.78 -15.27
C GLU A 51 -10.26 -6.92 -15.11
N TYR A 52 -10.09 -7.43 -13.89
CA TYR A 52 -9.21 -8.56 -13.59
C TYR A 52 -9.56 -9.83 -14.38
N ASN A 53 -10.85 -10.18 -14.42
CA ASN A 53 -11.32 -11.36 -15.16
C ASN A 53 -11.12 -11.19 -16.67
N THR A 54 -11.35 -9.99 -17.22
CA THR A 54 -11.15 -9.72 -18.65
C THR A 54 -9.66 -9.78 -19.02
N ALA A 55 -8.80 -9.17 -18.20
CA ALA A 55 -7.35 -9.21 -18.38
C ALA A 55 -6.83 -10.66 -18.39
N THR A 56 -7.34 -11.49 -17.48
CA THR A 56 -6.87 -12.88 -17.32
C THR A 56 -7.51 -13.88 -18.28
N ALA A 57 -8.73 -13.63 -18.76
CA ALA A 57 -9.40 -14.50 -19.71
C ALA A 57 -8.97 -14.25 -21.16
N SER A 58 -8.73 -12.99 -21.53
CA SER A 58 -8.50 -12.61 -22.93
C SER A 58 -7.42 -11.53 -23.13
N GLY A 59 -6.95 -10.88 -22.07
CA GLY A 59 -5.95 -9.80 -22.15
C GLY A 59 -4.49 -10.27 -22.13
N GLY A 60 -4.24 -11.59 -22.04
CA GLY A 60 -2.88 -12.15 -21.97
C GLY A 60 -2.20 -12.01 -20.60
N TYR A 61 -2.93 -11.59 -19.57
CA TYR A 61 -2.42 -11.53 -18.20
C TYR A 61 -2.62 -12.86 -17.48
N PHE A 62 -1.65 -13.24 -16.66
CA PHE A 62 -1.74 -14.36 -15.74
C PHE A 62 -2.24 -13.89 -14.39
N ALA A 63 -3.21 -14.61 -13.84
CA ALA A 63 -3.80 -14.35 -12.54
C ALA A 63 -2.75 -14.53 -11.42
N GLU A 64 -2.60 -13.53 -10.57
CA GLU A 64 -1.76 -13.61 -9.37
C GLU A 64 -2.55 -13.46 -8.06
N GLY A 65 -3.83 -13.12 -8.15
CA GLY A 65 -4.75 -13.05 -7.03
C GLY A 65 -4.68 -11.75 -6.23
N ALA A 66 -5.39 -11.73 -5.10
CA ALA A 66 -5.44 -10.58 -4.22
C ALA A 66 -4.12 -10.41 -3.46
N ARG A 67 -3.58 -9.19 -3.40
CA ARG A 67 -2.26 -8.89 -2.79
C ARG A 67 -2.34 -8.03 -1.53
N PHE A 68 -3.22 -7.05 -1.52
CA PHE A 68 -3.46 -6.13 -0.40
C PHE A 68 -4.87 -5.56 -0.52
N ALA A 69 -5.33 -4.80 0.47
CA ALA A 69 -6.62 -4.12 0.43
C ALA A 69 -6.47 -2.59 0.53
N VAL A 70 -7.36 -1.89 -0.19
CA VAL A 70 -7.41 -0.43 -0.31
C VAL A 70 -8.85 0.06 -0.14
N PHE A 71 -9.03 1.36 0.09
CA PHE A 71 -10.36 1.95 0.19
C PHE A 71 -10.87 2.37 -1.20
N PRO A 72 -12.14 2.09 -1.55
CA PRO A 72 -12.69 2.46 -2.86
C PRO A 72 -13.22 3.89 -2.93
N THR A 73 -13.21 4.65 -1.83
CA THR A 73 -13.81 6.00 -1.77
C THR A 73 -12.91 7.00 -1.06
N ALA A 74 -12.97 8.26 -1.51
CA ALA A 74 -12.23 9.38 -0.92
C ALA A 74 -12.68 9.74 0.51
N SER A 75 -13.84 9.23 0.95
CA SER A 75 -14.35 9.48 2.31
C SER A 75 -13.57 8.72 3.39
N ALA A 76 -12.70 7.79 3.01
CA ALA A 76 -11.85 7.07 3.94
C ALA A 76 -10.87 8.03 4.64
N THR A 77 -11.00 8.15 5.95
CA THR A 77 -10.19 9.05 6.79
C THR A 77 -8.69 8.80 6.63
N ASN A 78 -7.92 9.89 6.49
CA ASN A 78 -6.44 9.88 6.38
C ASN A 78 -5.89 9.11 5.17
N THR A 79 -6.69 8.95 4.12
CA THR A 79 -6.23 8.34 2.86
C THR A 79 -5.97 9.38 1.78
N VAL A 80 -5.15 9.01 0.81
CA VAL A 80 -4.88 9.75 -0.42
C VAL A 80 -5.15 8.84 -1.62
N GLN A 81 -5.49 9.43 -2.76
CA GLN A 81 -5.73 8.65 -3.97
C GLN A 81 -4.45 7.96 -4.42
N PHE A 82 -4.56 6.68 -4.77
CA PHE A 82 -3.55 5.91 -5.48
C PHE A 82 -3.95 5.87 -6.96
N ILE A 83 -3.43 6.84 -7.70
CA ILE A 83 -3.83 7.20 -9.05
C ILE A 83 -3.27 6.15 -10.00
N ARG A 84 -4.14 5.51 -10.80
CA ARG A 84 -3.76 4.60 -11.87
C ARG A 84 -3.55 5.38 -13.17
N LEU A 85 -2.49 5.06 -13.89
CA LEU A 85 -2.16 5.59 -15.20
C LEU A 85 -1.83 4.44 -16.15
N PHE A 86 -2.16 4.61 -17.43
CA PHE A 86 -1.87 3.61 -18.46
C PHE A 86 -1.22 4.24 -19.68
N ASN A 87 -0.15 3.61 -20.19
CA ASN A 87 0.46 3.95 -21.47
C ASN A 87 0.28 2.80 -22.46
N GLY A 88 -0.68 2.95 -23.39
CA GLY A 88 -0.96 1.93 -24.40
C GLY A 88 0.12 1.76 -25.48
N GLY A 89 1.07 2.69 -25.60
CA GLY A 89 2.18 2.58 -26.56
C GLY A 89 3.25 1.58 -26.13
N VAL A 90 3.46 1.41 -24.82
CA VAL A 90 4.38 0.42 -24.24
C VAL A 90 3.69 -0.65 -23.41
N THR A 91 2.37 -0.55 -23.23
CA THR A 91 1.55 -1.42 -22.38
C THR A 91 2.10 -1.46 -20.95
N ASP A 92 2.05 -0.32 -20.25
CA ASP A 92 2.48 -0.20 -18.85
C ASP A 92 1.42 0.47 -17.99
N HIS A 93 1.14 -0.12 -16.84
CA HIS A 93 0.35 0.47 -15.77
C HIS A 93 1.23 1.04 -14.66
N PHE A 94 1.06 2.32 -14.42
CA PHE A 94 1.78 3.07 -13.41
C PHE A 94 0.82 3.57 -12.31
N TYR A 95 1.25 3.53 -11.05
CA TYR A 95 0.42 3.91 -9.91
C TYR A 95 1.16 4.84 -8.94
N THR A 96 0.53 5.95 -8.56
CA THR A 96 1.18 6.92 -7.66
C THR A 96 0.20 7.65 -6.76
N THR A 97 0.65 7.99 -5.55
CA THR A 97 -0.04 8.92 -4.67
C THR A 97 0.37 10.38 -4.90
N ASN A 98 1.38 10.62 -5.73
CA ASN A 98 1.88 11.94 -6.05
C ASN A 98 1.18 12.51 -7.30
N GLN A 99 0.26 13.46 -7.08
CA GLN A 99 -0.48 14.11 -8.16
C GLN A 99 0.45 14.79 -9.19
N THR A 100 1.58 15.35 -8.77
CA THR A 100 2.54 15.98 -9.68
C THR A 100 3.23 14.94 -10.56
N GLU A 101 3.56 13.77 -10.02
CA GLU A 101 4.13 12.66 -10.79
C GLU A 101 3.13 12.15 -11.84
N ALA A 102 1.87 11.96 -11.44
CA ALA A 102 0.78 11.59 -12.36
C ALA A 102 0.60 12.62 -13.48
N ASN A 103 0.57 13.92 -13.14
CA ASN A 103 0.41 15.00 -14.12
C ASN A 103 1.58 15.06 -15.11
N ASN A 104 2.81 14.86 -14.64
CA ASN A 104 4.00 14.87 -15.49
C ASN A 104 4.01 13.66 -16.45
N ALA A 105 3.67 12.47 -15.94
CA ALA A 105 3.54 11.27 -16.76
C ALA A 105 2.46 11.42 -17.84
N ALA A 106 1.34 12.08 -17.49
CA ALA A 106 0.26 12.34 -18.45
C ALA A 106 0.62 13.41 -19.50
N ALA A 107 1.32 14.47 -19.10
CA ALA A 107 1.65 15.58 -19.99
C ALA A 107 2.79 15.26 -20.97
N GLY A 108 3.75 14.41 -20.58
CA GLY A 108 4.96 14.16 -21.37
C GLY A 108 5.40 12.70 -21.49
N GLY A 109 4.79 11.78 -20.74
CA GLY A 109 5.20 10.37 -20.69
C GLY A 109 4.33 9.42 -21.54
N GLY A 110 3.31 9.93 -22.22
CA GLY A 110 2.37 9.11 -23.01
C GLY A 110 1.35 8.33 -22.16
N TYR A 111 1.26 8.62 -20.86
CA TYR A 111 0.28 8.01 -19.97
C TYR A 111 -1.06 8.74 -20.01
N THR A 112 -2.13 8.00 -19.76
CA THR A 112 -3.46 8.54 -19.50
C THR A 112 -3.87 8.19 -18.09
N ILE A 113 -4.39 9.17 -17.33
CA ILE A 113 -4.95 8.90 -16.00
C ILE A 113 -6.24 8.11 -16.15
N GLU A 114 -6.32 6.97 -15.49
CA GLU A 114 -7.50 6.12 -15.46
C GLU A 114 -8.24 6.29 -14.12
N ASN A 115 -9.53 6.60 -14.21
CA ASN A 115 -10.38 6.80 -13.04
C ASN A 115 -11.41 5.67 -12.85
N LEU A 116 -11.27 4.60 -13.63
CA LEU A 116 -12.02 3.37 -13.42
C LEU A 116 -11.40 2.67 -12.20
N SER A 117 -12.23 2.33 -11.22
CA SER A 117 -11.80 1.62 -10.01
C SER A 117 -10.90 2.46 -9.09
N PRO A 118 -11.39 3.57 -8.51
CA PRO A 118 -10.59 4.45 -7.68
C PRO A 118 -10.06 3.72 -6.44
N MET A 119 -8.79 3.95 -6.12
CA MET A 119 -8.10 3.36 -4.99
C MET A 119 -7.58 4.45 -4.08
N TYR A 120 -7.73 4.28 -2.78
CA TYR A 120 -7.23 5.19 -1.76
C TYR A 120 -6.44 4.40 -0.71
N ILE A 121 -5.26 4.91 -0.36
CA ILE A 121 -4.33 4.29 0.59
C ILE A 121 -3.87 5.30 1.64
N TYR A 122 -3.38 4.84 2.79
CA TYR A 122 -2.86 5.75 3.79
C TYR A 122 -1.53 6.37 3.33
N SER A 123 -1.34 7.67 3.56
CA SER A 123 -0.06 8.36 3.29
C SER A 123 0.98 8.17 4.40
N THR A 124 0.54 7.79 5.60
CA THR A 124 1.38 7.48 6.76
C THR A 124 0.97 6.14 7.38
N GLN A 125 1.88 5.51 8.12
CA GLN A 125 1.60 4.20 8.72
C GLN A 125 0.63 4.34 9.88
N LEU A 126 -0.62 3.92 9.67
CA LEU A 126 -1.71 3.99 10.66
C LEU A 126 -2.43 2.64 10.77
N CYS A 127 -3.02 2.36 11.93
CA CYS A 127 -4.01 1.29 12.11
C CYS A 127 -3.60 -0.10 11.60
N GLY A 128 -2.37 -0.52 11.89
CA GLY A 128 -1.86 -1.82 11.47
C GLY A 128 -1.60 -1.95 9.98
N SER A 129 -1.66 -0.85 9.23
CA SER A 129 -1.26 -0.84 7.82
C SER A 129 0.23 -1.18 7.65
N VAL A 130 0.53 -1.76 6.51
CA VAL A 130 1.87 -2.17 6.10
C VAL A 130 2.33 -1.33 4.92
N PRO A 131 3.63 -1.08 4.77
CA PRO A 131 4.15 -0.35 3.62
C PRO A 131 3.84 -1.08 2.30
N LEU A 132 3.48 -0.30 1.28
CA LEU A 132 3.43 -0.73 -0.11
C LEU A 132 4.71 -0.27 -0.81
N TYR A 133 5.60 -1.20 -1.09
CA TYR A 133 6.86 -0.93 -1.76
C TYR A 133 6.64 -0.80 -3.27
N ARG A 134 7.22 0.24 -3.88
CA ARG A 134 7.29 0.44 -5.32
C ARG A 134 8.69 0.16 -5.82
N SER A 135 8.80 -0.64 -6.87
CA SER A 135 10.04 -0.89 -7.60
C SER A 135 9.83 -0.67 -9.09
N TYR A 136 10.90 -0.33 -9.80
CA TYR A 136 10.85 -0.08 -11.25
C TYR A 136 11.87 -0.94 -12.00
N SER A 137 11.47 -1.44 -13.16
CA SER A 137 12.34 -2.12 -14.13
C SER A 137 12.42 -1.30 -15.41
N ALA A 138 13.59 -0.71 -15.68
CA ALA A 138 13.82 0.03 -16.93
C ALA A 138 13.85 -0.88 -18.18
N ASN A 139 14.09 -2.18 -18.00
CA ASN A 139 14.10 -3.13 -19.12
C ASN A 139 12.67 -3.55 -19.51
N ALA A 140 11.82 -3.81 -18.52
CA ALA A 140 10.41 -4.13 -18.76
C ALA A 140 9.57 -2.87 -19.01
N THR A 141 10.05 -1.69 -18.59
CA THR A 141 9.25 -0.46 -18.49
C THR A 141 8.01 -0.72 -17.65
N ASP A 142 8.21 -1.23 -16.43
CA ASP A 142 7.12 -1.67 -15.55
C ASP A 142 7.38 -1.32 -14.08
N HIS A 143 6.29 -1.04 -13.36
CA HIS A 143 6.30 -0.78 -11.93
C HIS A 143 5.69 -1.94 -11.14
N PHE A 144 6.43 -2.39 -10.14
CA PHE A 144 6.01 -3.47 -9.25
C PHE A 144 5.65 -2.96 -7.85
N TYR A 145 4.51 -3.42 -7.34
CA TYR A 145 3.97 -3.05 -6.04
C TYR A 145 3.72 -4.29 -5.17
N THR A 146 4.28 -4.28 -3.97
CA THR A 146 4.14 -5.39 -3.02
C THR A 146 4.23 -4.92 -1.58
N THR A 147 3.59 -5.65 -0.67
CA THR A 147 3.75 -5.50 0.77
C THR A 147 4.82 -6.43 1.35
N SER A 148 5.44 -7.31 0.54
CA SER A 148 6.50 -8.23 0.96
C SER A 148 7.86 -7.71 0.50
N MET A 149 8.73 -7.46 1.48
CA MET A 149 10.12 -7.09 1.21
C MET A 149 10.89 -8.27 0.57
N GLU A 150 10.51 -9.50 0.88
CA GLU A 150 11.08 -10.71 0.30
C GLU A 150 10.74 -10.82 -1.19
N GLU A 151 9.47 -10.59 -1.55
CA GLU A 151 9.04 -10.56 -2.95
C GLU A 151 9.75 -9.45 -3.72
N GLN A 152 9.85 -8.26 -3.12
CA GLN A 152 10.55 -7.12 -3.69
C GLN A 152 12.03 -7.45 -3.99
N ASN A 153 12.74 -8.04 -3.04
CA ASN A 153 14.15 -8.41 -3.22
C ASN A 153 14.35 -9.58 -4.21
N GLY A 154 13.32 -10.41 -4.42
CA GLY A 154 13.34 -11.52 -5.35
C GLY A 154 13.08 -11.14 -6.81
N MET A 155 12.54 -9.94 -7.07
CA MET A 155 12.22 -9.48 -8.43
C MET A 155 13.46 -9.05 -9.20
N LEU A 156 14.00 -9.97 -10.00
CA LEU A 156 15.16 -9.72 -10.85
C LEU A 156 14.90 -8.58 -11.84
N GLY A 157 15.82 -7.62 -11.91
CA GLY A 157 15.73 -6.48 -12.81
C GLY A 157 14.92 -5.29 -12.29
N TYR A 158 14.18 -5.46 -11.19
CA TYR A 158 13.48 -4.37 -10.51
C TYR A 158 14.37 -3.74 -9.45
N LYS A 159 14.30 -2.41 -9.34
CA LYS A 159 15.01 -1.64 -8.32
C LYS A 159 14.01 -0.97 -7.41
N PHE A 160 14.21 -1.07 -6.09
CA PHE A 160 13.43 -0.31 -5.12
C PHE A 160 13.49 1.18 -5.44
N GLU A 161 12.33 1.84 -5.44
CA GLU A 161 12.24 3.29 -5.60
C GLU A 161 11.85 3.95 -4.27
N LEU A 162 10.69 3.57 -3.73
CA LEU A 162 10.08 4.21 -2.57
C LEU A 162 8.99 3.35 -1.92
N ILE A 163 8.48 3.83 -0.77
CA ILE A 163 7.20 3.38 -0.20
C ILE A 163 6.10 4.25 -0.83
N ALA A 164 5.23 3.65 -1.65
CA ALA A 164 4.16 4.38 -2.35
C ALA A 164 3.05 4.87 -1.41
N GLY A 165 2.91 4.20 -0.26
CA GLY A 165 1.96 4.49 0.79
C GLY A 165 1.81 3.28 1.71
N TYR A 166 0.72 3.22 2.45
CA TYR A 166 0.43 2.13 3.38
C TYR A 166 -0.97 1.55 3.13
N VAL A 167 -1.03 0.22 3.07
CA VAL A 167 -2.22 -0.56 2.71
C VAL A 167 -2.55 -1.55 3.81
N LEU A 168 -3.76 -2.11 3.76
CA LEU A 168 -4.11 -3.19 4.68
C LEU A 168 -3.61 -4.52 4.11
N SER A 169 -2.90 -5.28 4.93
CA SER A 169 -2.48 -6.63 4.54
C SER A 169 -3.68 -7.57 4.55
N LEU A 170 -3.77 -8.45 3.56
CA LEU A 170 -4.80 -9.50 3.55
C LEU A 170 -4.57 -10.56 4.64
N ASN A 171 -3.38 -10.57 5.24
CA ASN A 171 -3.03 -11.46 6.35
C ASN A 171 -3.21 -10.79 7.73
N ALA A 172 -3.58 -9.51 7.77
CA ALA A 172 -3.84 -8.82 9.03
C ALA A 172 -5.21 -9.26 9.57
N SER A 173 -5.21 -10.23 10.47
CA SER A 173 -6.25 -10.31 11.49
C SER A 173 -6.22 -8.99 12.26
N GLU A 174 -7.39 -8.33 12.36
CA GLU A 174 -7.66 -7.13 13.16
C GLU A 174 -6.80 -7.04 14.43
N PRO A 175 -6.37 -5.84 14.88
CA PRO A 175 -5.87 -5.68 16.23
C PRO A 175 -7.00 -6.10 17.17
N SER A 176 -6.85 -7.27 17.80
CA SER A 176 -7.84 -7.81 18.72
C SER A 176 -7.92 -6.92 19.96
N ASN A 177 -8.78 -5.92 19.94
CA ASN A 177 -9.30 -5.36 21.17
C ASN A 177 -10.27 -6.42 21.71
N GLY A 178 -9.99 -6.97 22.89
CA GLY A 178 -10.65 -8.15 23.44
C GLY A 178 -12.17 -8.03 23.52
N SER A 179 -12.87 -8.39 22.45
CA SER A 179 -14.32 -8.57 22.40
C SER A 179 -14.63 -9.70 21.44
N THR A 180 -15.21 -10.75 21.98
CA THR A 180 -15.63 -11.98 21.29
C THR A 180 -16.73 -11.74 20.25
N SER A 181 -16.60 -12.45 19.11
CA SER A 181 -17.60 -12.70 18.04
C SER A 181 -17.87 -11.55 17.05
N ALA A 182 -17.94 -11.72 15.73
CA ALA A 182 -18.14 -12.90 14.88
C ALA A 182 -17.32 -12.80 13.58
N GLY A 183 -17.00 -13.94 12.98
CA GLY A 183 -16.11 -14.05 11.83
C GLY A 183 -16.58 -13.29 10.59
N SER A 184 -15.70 -12.44 10.07
CA SER A 184 -15.72 -11.99 8.67
C SER A 184 -14.68 -12.81 7.91
N THR A 185 -15.08 -13.98 7.43
CA THR A 185 -14.31 -14.71 6.43
C THR A 185 -14.35 -13.91 5.13
N PHE A 186 -13.20 -13.40 4.67
CA PHE A 186 -13.03 -13.02 3.26
C PHE A 186 -13.23 -14.29 2.42
N ALA A 187 -14.48 -14.57 2.06
CA ALA A 187 -14.85 -15.73 1.27
C ALA A 187 -14.46 -15.49 -0.19
N GLY A 188 -13.36 -16.12 -0.62
CA GLY A 188 -12.92 -16.08 -2.01
C GLY A 188 -11.43 -16.34 -2.20
N SER A 189 -10.92 -17.49 -1.74
CA SER A 189 -9.59 -17.94 -2.15
C SER A 189 -9.56 -19.46 -2.30
N PRO A 190 -9.65 -20.01 -3.51
CA PRO A 190 -8.96 -21.25 -3.79
C PRO A 190 -7.47 -20.93 -3.77
N SER A 191 -6.80 -21.36 -2.70
CA SER A 191 -5.34 -21.42 -2.65
C SER A 191 -4.88 -22.33 -3.79
N ASN A 192 -4.45 -21.71 -4.88
CA ASN A 192 -3.67 -22.38 -5.90
C ASN A 192 -2.36 -21.59 -6.00
N THR A 193 -1.44 -21.88 -5.08
CA THR A 193 -0.07 -21.39 -5.13
C THR A 193 0.63 -22.06 -6.32
N VAL A 194 0.39 -21.56 -7.52
CA VAL A 194 1.34 -21.74 -8.61
C VAL A 194 2.38 -20.66 -8.39
N ALA A 195 3.53 -21.06 -7.84
CA ALA A 195 4.71 -20.21 -7.86
C ALA A 195 5.02 -19.83 -9.31
N PRO A 196 5.43 -18.57 -9.60
CA PRO A 196 6.00 -18.26 -10.91
C PRO A 196 7.17 -19.21 -11.16
N PRO A 197 7.45 -19.60 -12.41
CA PRO A 197 8.53 -20.53 -12.72
C PRO A 197 9.84 -20.03 -12.13
N SER A 198 10.30 -20.71 -11.07
CA SER A 198 11.60 -20.48 -10.48
C SER A 198 12.62 -20.94 -11.50
N ASN A 199 13.38 -19.99 -12.05
CA ASN A 199 14.55 -20.33 -12.84
C ASN A 199 15.61 -20.83 -11.86
N THR A 200 15.59 -22.13 -11.57
CA THR A 200 16.52 -22.77 -10.63
C THR A 200 17.91 -22.82 -11.24
N ALA A 201 18.71 -21.81 -10.94
CA ALA A 201 20.17 -21.89 -11.01
C ALA A 201 20.75 -21.45 -9.66
N ASN A 202 21.07 -22.45 -8.83
CA ASN A 202 21.95 -22.40 -7.65
C ASN A 202 21.86 -21.18 -6.72
N ALA A 203 20.96 -21.24 -5.74
CA ALA A 203 21.06 -20.43 -4.53
C ALA A 203 22.01 -21.11 -3.53
N ALA A 204 23.25 -20.63 -3.45
CA ALA A 204 24.10 -20.90 -2.29
C ALA A 204 23.53 -20.12 -1.10
N LEU A 205 23.08 -20.85 -0.07
CA LEU A 205 22.60 -20.32 1.20
C LEU A 205 23.66 -19.41 1.84
N ARG A 206 23.51 -18.09 1.71
CA ARG A 206 24.27 -17.11 2.49
C ARG A 206 23.38 -16.61 3.62
N VAL A 207 23.66 -17.09 4.82
CA VAL A 207 23.16 -16.50 6.06
C VAL A 207 23.83 -15.13 6.19
N PHE A 208 23.05 -14.05 6.04
CA PHE A 208 23.50 -12.70 6.36
C PHE A 208 23.08 -12.35 7.80
N PRO A 209 23.95 -11.69 8.58
CA PRO A 209 23.64 -11.31 9.96
C PRO A 209 22.55 -10.23 10.01
N ALA A 210 21.80 -10.21 11.12
CA ALA A 210 20.73 -9.27 11.37
C ALA A 210 21.18 -7.80 11.22
N VAL A 211 20.40 -7.01 10.48
CA VAL A 211 20.60 -5.56 10.37
C VAL A 211 20.17 -4.90 11.69
N PRO A 212 21.04 -4.12 12.37
CA PRO A 212 20.66 -3.46 13.62
C PRO A 212 19.68 -2.33 13.34
N ARG A 213 18.64 -2.22 14.19
CA ARG A 213 17.69 -1.10 14.17
C ARG A 213 18.44 0.19 14.56
N LEU A 214 18.64 1.12 13.61
CA LEU A 214 19.09 2.47 13.96
C LEU A 214 17.96 3.23 14.67
N SER A 215 18.29 3.88 15.78
CA SER A 215 17.36 4.73 16.50
C SER A 215 17.25 6.11 15.83
N ILE A 216 16.11 6.76 16.04
CA ILE A 216 15.72 8.08 15.51
C ILE A 216 16.77 9.19 15.79
N ALA A 217 17.69 8.99 16.73
CA ALA A 217 18.71 9.97 17.10
C ALA A 217 19.90 10.09 16.11
N GLN A 218 20.07 9.16 15.16
CA GLN A 218 21.20 9.19 14.21
C GLN A 218 20.88 9.77 12.83
N PHE A 219 19.62 10.13 12.54
CA PHE A 219 19.22 10.67 11.24
C PHE A 219 19.42 12.20 11.11
N LEU A 220 19.72 12.91 12.21
CA LEU A 220 19.84 14.37 12.22
C LEU A 220 21.28 14.91 12.06
N LEU A 221 22.28 14.06 11.83
CA LEU A 221 23.69 14.49 11.70
C LEU A 221 24.21 14.62 10.26
N THR A 222 23.38 14.36 9.23
CA THR A 222 23.83 14.46 7.81
C THR A 222 23.28 15.68 7.06
N LEU A 223 22.64 16.64 7.72
CA LEU A 223 22.10 17.87 7.10
C LEU A 223 22.77 19.17 7.57
N GLY A 224 23.95 19.08 8.20
CA GLY A 224 24.65 20.23 8.80
C GLY A 224 25.99 20.63 8.15
N ALA A 225 26.31 20.16 6.94
CA ALA A 225 27.60 20.47 6.31
C ALA A 225 27.46 20.81 4.81
N ALA A 226 26.69 21.86 4.51
CA ALA A 226 26.69 22.49 3.19
C ALA A 226 26.38 23.99 3.31
N LEU A 227 27.18 24.72 4.10
CA LEU A 227 27.31 26.17 3.94
C LEU A 227 28.60 26.65 4.62
N LEU A 228 29.72 26.61 3.89
CA LEU A 228 30.91 27.47 4.03
C LEU A 228 32.03 26.86 3.17
N LEU A 229 32.04 27.23 1.90
CA LEU A 229 33.18 27.69 1.09
C LEU A 229 32.65 28.09 -0.29
#